data_AF-A0A645H3R5-F1
#
_entry.id   AF-A0A645H3R5-F1
#
_cell.length_a   1.000
_cell.length_b   1.000
_cell.length_c   1.000
_cell.angle_alpha   90.00
_cell.angle_beta   90.00
_cell.angle_gamma   90.00
#
_symmetry.space_group_name_H-M   'P 1'
#
loop_
_entity.id
_entity.type
_entity.pdbx_description
1 polymer ?
#
loop_
_entity_poly.entity_id
_entity_poly.type
_entity_poly.pdbx_seq_one_letter_code
_entity_poly.pdbx_strand_id
1 'polypeptide(L)'
;MRISGITDGEVIRRVRSDQDPVIRLEVRGQSGQVYWLINGKLVAHRLASLPLIQRLSETGRMDVTVMDDHGRFDRVSFSVR
;
A
#
# COMPACT_ATOMS: atom_id res chain seq x y z
N MET A 1 -8.52 -2.68 -11.51
CA MET A 1 -7.68 -1.76 -10.71
C MET A 1 -6.33 -2.39 -10.46
N ARG A 2 -5.28 -1.59 -10.23
CA ARG A 2 -3.94 -2.08 -9.87
C ARG A 2 -3.21 -1.09 -8.97
N ILE A 3 -2.49 -1.57 -7.97
CA ILE A 3 -1.56 -0.81 -7.14
C ILE A 3 -0.29 -0.51 -7.95
N SER A 4 0.22 0.70 -7.83
CA SER A 4 1.50 1.13 -8.39
C SER A 4 2.31 1.88 -7.34
N GLY A 5 3.62 1.96 -7.52
CA GLY A 5 4.57 2.55 -6.58
C GLY A 5 5.44 1.54 -5.81
N ILE A 6 5.04 0.26 -5.81
CA ILE A 6 5.79 -0.90 -5.32
C ILE A 6 5.49 -2.09 -6.24
N THR A 7 6.46 -3.00 -6.38
CA THR A 7 6.29 -4.29 -7.08
C THR A 7 6.14 -5.44 -6.09
N ASP A 8 5.43 -6.50 -6.50
CA ASP A 8 5.29 -7.71 -5.68
C ASP A 8 6.67 -8.36 -5.43
N GLY A 9 6.93 -8.73 -4.18
CA GLY A 9 8.22 -9.26 -3.72
C GLY A 9 9.31 -8.22 -3.46
N GLU A 10 9.03 -6.92 -3.64
CA GLU A 10 10.03 -5.86 -3.43
C GLU A 10 10.58 -5.85 -1.99
N VAL A 11 11.84 -5.43 -1.86
CA VAL A 11 12.51 -5.31 -0.57
C VAL A 11 12.80 -3.84 -0.31
N ILE A 12 12.07 -3.28 0.65
CA ILE A 12 12.27 -1.91 1.10
C ILE A 12 13.30 -1.92 2.23
N ARG A 13 14.40 -1.21 2.01
CA ARG A 13 15.49 -1.11 2.98
C ARG A 13 15.32 0.11 3.87
N ARG A 14 15.46 -0.09 5.17
CA ARG A 14 15.64 0.98 6.14
C ARG A 14 17.08 1.50 6.06
N VAL A 15 17.26 2.73 5.59
CA VAL A 15 18.60 3.33 5.41
C VAL A 15 19.22 3.71 6.76
N ARG A 16 18.42 4.17 7.71
CA ARG A 16 18.84 4.51 9.07
C ARG A 16 17.87 3.93 10.09
N SER A 17 18.38 3.44 11.22
CA SER A 17 17.56 2.80 12.25
C SER A 17 16.49 3.71 12.84
N ASP A 18 16.72 5.02 12.86
CA ASP A 18 15.83 6.07 13.38
C ASP A 18 14.88 6.66 12.33
N GLN A 19 14.98 6.24 11.07
CA GLN A 19 14.17 6.78 9.98
C GLN A 19 13.37 5.67 9.28
N ASP A 20 12.05 5.68 9.51
CA ASP A 20 11.13 4.80 8.81
C ASP A 20 11.05 5.14 7.31
N PRO A 21 11.14 4.14 6.42
CA PRO A 21 10.83 4.34 5.01
C PRO A 21 9.40 4.87 4.83
N VAL A 22 9.20 5.72 3.83
CA VAL A 22 7.88 6.20 3.42
C VAL A 22 7.64 5.79 1.99
N ILE A 23 6.50 5.15 1.75
CA ILE A 23 6.07 4.73 0.43
C ILE A 23 4.88 5.55 -0.05
N ARG A 24 4.78 5.68 -1.37
CA ARG A 24 3.65 6.28 -2.05
C ARG A 24 3.03 5.23 -2.97
N LEU A 25 1.77 4.90 -2.74
CA LEU A 25 1.00 3.98 -3.58
C LEU A 25 -0.13 4.70 -4.28
N GLU A 26 -0.38 4.32 -5.54
CA GLU A 26 -1.42 4.89 -6.37
C GLU A 26 -2.26 3.78 -7.01
N VAL A 27 -3.54 4.05 -7.26
CA VAL A 27 -4.43 3.12 -7.96
C VAL A 27 -4.51 3.49 -9.43
N ARG A 28 -4.33 2.50 -10.31
CA ARG A 28 -4.54 2.62 -11.76
C ARG A 28 -5.78 1.83 -12.18
N GLY A 29 -6.49 2.33 -13.19
CA GLY A 29 -7.68 1.66 -13.74
C GLY A 29 -8.84 1.54 -12.74
N GLN A 30 -9.01 2.54 -11.87
CA GLN A 30 -10.15 2.69 -10.96
C GLN A 30 -10.49 4.18 -10.81
N SER A 31 -11.78 4.47 -10.65
CA SER A 31 -12.32 5.76 -10.24
C SER A 31 -13.21 5.57 -9.00
N GLY A 32 -13.58 6.66 -8.33
CA GLY A 32 -14.43 6.59 -7.13
C GLY A 32 -13.65 6.26 -5.87
N GLN A 33 -14.35 5.80 -4.84
CA GLN A 33 -13.75 5.52 -3.53
C GLN A 33 -13.03 4.16 -3.51
N VAL A 34 -11.96 4.08 -2.71
CA VAL A 34 -11.23 2.84 -2.44
C VAL A 34 -10.85 2.73 -0.96
N TYR A 35 -10.77 1.50 -0.49
CA TYR A 35 -10.34 1.11 0.83
C TYR A 35 -8.92 0.56 0.75
N TRP A 36 -8.01 1.14 1.53
CA TRP A 36 -6.64 0.68 1.65
C TRP A 36 -6.49 -0.11 2.94
N LEU A 37 -6.00 -1.34 2.84
CA LEU A 37 -5.71 -2.21 3.97
C LEU A 37 -4.23 -2.56 4.00
N ILE A 38 -3.65 -2.57 5.19
CA ILE A 38 -2.30 -3.08 5.45
C ILE A 38 -2.42 -4.23 6.42
N ASN A 39 -1.91 -5.40 6.03
CA ASN A 39 -2.03 -6.63 6.81
C ASN A 39 -3.47 -6.91 7.26
N GLY A 40 -4.44 -6.63 6.38
CA GLY A 40 -5.87 -6.81 6.64
C GLY A 40 -6.54 -5.70 7.47
N LYS A 41 -5.80 -4.73 8.00
CA LYS A 41 -6.34 -3.60 8.76
C LYS A 41 -6.62 -2.41 7.83
N LEU A 42 -7.83 -1.85 7.87
CA LEU A 42 -8.15 -0.62 7.15
C LEU A 42 -7.31 0.55 7.66
N VAL A 43 -6.56 1.20 6.76
CA VAL A 43 -5.70 2.36 7.08
C VAL A 43 -6.15 3.65 6.40
N ALA A 44 -6.91 3.56 5.31
CA ALA A 44 -7.49 4.72 4.64
C ALA A 44 -8.73 4.33 3.81
N HIS A 45 -9.65 5.29 3.66
CA HIS A 45 -10.76 5.25 2.72
C HIS A 45 -10.82 6.62 2.02
N ARG A 46 -10.63 6.64 0.70
CA ARG A 46 -10.57 7.89 -0.09
C ARG A 46 -10.70 7.62 -1.58
N LEU A 47 -10.78 8.70 -2.37
CA LEU A 47 -10.80 8.62 -3.83
C LEU A 47 -9.57 7.88 -4.38
N ALA A 48 -9.77 7.06 -5.41
CA ALA A 48 -8.72 6.31 -6.11
C ALA A 48 -7.66 7.23 -6.75
N SER A 49 -8.02 8.48 -7.06
CA SER A 49 -7.11 9.52 -7.55
C SER A 49 -6.16 10.05 -6.47
N LEU A 50 -6.44 9.78 -5.19
CA LEU A 50 -5.63 10.21 -4.07
C LEU A 50 -4.67 9.10 -3.61
N PRO A 51 -3.37 9.39 -3.51
CA PRO A 51 -2.32 8.43 -3.19
C PRO A 51 -2.36 7.98 -1.72
N LEU A 52 -1.91 6.75 -1.44
CA LEU A 52 -1.53 6.33 -0.08
C LEU A 52 -0.09 6.69 0.22
N ILE A 53 0.10 7.62 1.15
CA ILE A 53 1.40 7.83 1.78
C ILE A 53 1.42 7.01 3.07
N GLN A 54 2.32 6.03 3.13
CA GLN A 54 2.43 5.14 4.28
C GLN A 54 3.85 5.13 4.82
N ARG A 55 3.99 5.35 6.13
CA ARG A 55 5.23 5.14 6.86
C ARG A 55 5.34 3.67 7.27
N LEU A 56 6.49 3.06 7.06
CA LEU A 56 6.74 1.65 7.34
C LEU A 56 7.52 1.49 8.65
N SER A 57 6.81 1.58 9.76
CA SER A 57 7.40 1.50 11.11
C SER A 57 7.72 0.06 11.53
N GLU A 58 7.01 -0.91 10.99
CA GLU A 58 7.22 -2.34 11.25
C GLU A 58 8.16 -2.94 10.20
N THR A 59 9.04 -3.86 10.62
CA THR A 59 9.86 -4.68 9.73
C THR A 59 9.16 -6.01 9.42
N GLY A 60 9.62 -6.71 8.39
CA GLY A 60 9.08 -8.00 7.97
C GLY A 60 8.18 -7.91 6.75
N ARG A 61 7.39 -8.96 6.52
CA ARG A 61 6.47 -9.06 5.38
C ARG A 61 5.27 -8.15 5.61
N MET A 62 4.88 -7.42 4.56
CA MET A 62 3.70 -6.57 4.55
C MET A 62 2.85 -6.88 3.32
N ASP A 63 1.54 -6.91 3.51
CA ASP A 63 0.55 -7.05 2.45
C ASP A 63 -0.30 -5.79 2.39
N VAL A 64 -0.27 -5.10 1.25
CA VAL A 64 -1.17 -3.96 0.98
C VAL A 64 -2.26 -4.40 0.03
N THR A 65 -3.51 -4.25 0.44
CA THR A 65 -4.69 -4.49 -0.39
C THR A 65 -5.39 -3.17 -0.66
N VAL A 66 -5.82 -2.95 -1.90
CA VAL A 66 -6.77 -1.89 -2.25
C VAL A 66 -8.04 -2.53 -2.79
N MET A 67 -9.20 -2.07 -2.34
CA MET A 67 -10.50 -2.64 -2.73
C MET A 67 -11.51 -1.50 -3.02
N ASP A 68 -12.40 -1.69 -3.98
CA ASP A 68 -13.55 -0.80 -4.21
C ASP A 68 -14.83 -1.32 -3.53
N ASP A 69 -15.89 -0.55 -3.63
CA ASP A 69 -17.23 -0.86 -3.11
C ASP A 69 -17.90 -2.07 -3.77
N HIS A 70 -17.44 -2.46 -4.96
CA HIS A 70 -17.88 -3.66 -5.67
C HIS A 70 -17.07 -4.91 -5.32
N GLY A 71 -16.13 -4.80 -4.37
CA GLY A 71 -15.29 -5.91 -3.94
C GLY A 71 -14.18 -6.29 -4.92
N ARG A 72 -13.97 -5.50 -5.99
CA ARG A 72 -12.77 -5.67 -6.84
C ARG A 72 -11.58 -5.20 -6.05
N PHE A 73 -10.49 -5.94 -6.10
CA PHE A 73 -9.29 -5.60 -5.34
C PHE A 73 -8.01 -5.89 -6.12
N ASP A 74 -6.93 -5.30 -5.65
CA ASP A 74 -5.56 -5.69 -5.98
C ASP A 74 -4.73 -5.78 -4.69
N ARG A 75 -3.66 -6.57 -4.72
CA ARG A 75 -2.77 -6.78 -3.59
C ARG A 75 -1.32 -6.80 -4.04
N VAL A 76 -0.45 -6.18 -3.23
CA VAL A 76 1.00 -6.29 -3.34
C VAL A 76 1.59 -6.76 -2.02
N SER A 77 2.47 -7.75 -2.07
CA SER A 77 3.27 -8.20 -0.93
C SER A 77 4.69 -7.69 -1.07
N PHE A 78 5.28 -7.16 -0.01
CA PHE A 78 6.69 -6.75 0.01
C PHE A 78 7.30 -7.01 1.39
N SER A 79 8.61 -6.79 1.54
CA SER A 79 9.29 -6.92 2.83
C SER A 79 10.05 -5.65 3.21
N VAL A 80 10.01 -5.30 4.48
CA VAL A 80 10.77 -4.19 5.07
C VAL A 80 11.91 -4.78 5.89
N ARG A 81 13.15 -4.37 5.59
CA ARG A 81 14.36 -4.92 6.22
C ARG A 81 15.35 -3.81 6.56
#